data_AF-A0A7L5SUC6-F1
#
_entry.id   AF-A0A7L5SUC6-F1
#
_cell.length_a   1.000
_cell.length_b   1.000
_cell.length_c   1.000
_cell.angle_alpha   90.00
_cell.angle_beta   90.00
_cell.angle_gamma   90.00
#
_symmetry.space_group_name_H-M   'P 1'
#
loop_
_entity.id
_entity.type
_entity.pdbx_description
1 polymer ?
#
loop_
_entity_poly.entity_id
_entity_poly.type
_entity_poly.pdbx_seq_one_letter_code
_entity_poly.pdbx_strand_id
1 'polypeptide(L)'
;MDRDERHDRSERAERLTQYLTELQERIDPRSLELLMRLLRELSTSPAVRGGTYELGMGPEEKELFTPALQAELLVLFGLLTSQDERVVVDLGDSPHAKGMKVLVPQDRAQDPDFLHRHKQRVAAEAEQREADRREVEGIARASGMEP
;
A
#
# COMPACT_ATOMS: atom_id res chain seq x y z
N MET A 1 -2.14 28.88 13.91
CA MET A 1 -1.58 27.79 13.10
C MET A 1 -2.61 27.17 12.16
N ASP A 2 -3.92 27.38 12.36
CA ASP A 2 -5.02 26.88 11.52
C ASP A 2 -5.10 27.33 10.04
N ARG A 3 -4.25 28.26 9.59
CA ARG A 3 -4.31 28.80 8.22
C ARG A 3 -3.42 27.99 7.27
N ASP A 4 -2.23 27.59 7.73
CA ASP A 4 -1.31 26.73 7.00
C ASP A 4 -1.90 25.32 6.80
N GLU A 5 -2.42 24.69 7.85
CA GLU A 5 -3.01 23.35 7.74
C GLU A 5 -4.24 23.29 6.81
N ARG A 6 -5.02 24.37 6.74
CA ARG A 6 -6.16 24.46 5.83
C ARG A 6 -5.75 24.70 4.38
N HIS A 7 -4.71 25.51 4.15
CA HIS A 7 -4.19 25.75 2.81
C HIS A 7 -3.58 24.46 2.24
N ASP A 8 -2.77 23.79 3.07
CA ASP A 8 -2.10 22.55 2.72
C ASP A 8 -3.10 21.41 2.46
N ARG A 9 -4.22 21.37 3.19
CA ARG A 9 -5.31 20.40 2.93
C ARG A 9 -6.06 20.67 1.61
N SER A 10 -6.28 21.94 1.27
CA SER A 10 -6.95 22.32 0.03
C SER A 10 -6.09 22.03 -1.19
N GLU A 11 -4.80 22.39 -1.17
CA GLU A 11 -3.86 22.09 -2.26
C GLU A 11 -3.73 20.58 -2.49
N ARG A 12 -3.74 19.77 -1.42
CA ARG A 12 -3.74 18.30 -1.52
C ARG A 12 -5.01 17.74 -2.14
N ALA A 13 -6.17 18.28 -1.75
CA ALA A 13 -7.44 17.88 -2.36
C ALA A 13 -7.50 18.23 -3.85
N GLU A 14 -6.94 19.37 -4.26
CA GLU A 14 -6.84 19.76 -5.66
C GLU A 14 -5.90 18.84 -6.45
N ARG A 15 -4.71 18.54 -5.93
CA ARG A 15 -3.76 17.58 -6.54
C ARG A 15 -4.35 16.20 -6.68
N LEU A 16 -5.04 15.70 -5.65
CA LEU A 16 -5.72 14.41 -5.69
C LEU A 16 -6.81 14.39 -6.77
N THR A 17 -7.61 15.45 -6.85
CA THR A 17 -8.69 15.57 -7.85
C THR A 17 -8.14 15.60 -9.27
N GLN A 18 -7.07 16.36 -9.50
CA GLN A 18 -6.38 16.42 -10.78
C GLN A 18 -5.81 15.04 -11.16
N TYR A 19 -5.11 14.40 -10.24
CA TYR A 19 -4.52 13.07 -10.47
C TYR A 19 -5.58 12.02 -10.79
N LEU A 20 -6.71 12.00 -10.06
CA LEU A 20 -7.81 11.09 -10.32
C LEU A 20 -8.47 11.33 -11.68
N THR A 21 -8.55 12.59 -12.12
CA THR A 21 -9.09 12.94 -13.44
C THR A 21 -8.19 12.39 -14.55
N GLU A 22 -6.88 12.63 -14.46
CA GLU A 22 -5.90 12.12 -15.43
C GLU A 22 -5.82 10.59 -15.43
N LEU A 23 -5.96 9.97 -14.25
CA LEU A 23 -5.95 8.52 -14.09
C LEU A 23 -7.19 7.89 -14.72
N GLN A 24 -8.36 8.50 -14.55
CA GLN A 24 -9.62 8.04 -15.13
C GLN A 24 -9.59 8.01 -16.67
N GLU A 25 -8.84 8.91 -17.32
CA GLU A 25 -8.69 8.92 -18.78
C GLU A 25 -7.73 7.84 -19.31
N ARG A 26 -6.82 7.34 -18.47
CA ARG A 26 -5.75 6.43 -18.86
C ARG A 26 -6.01 4.97 -18.51
N ILE A 27 -6.93 4.71 -17.60
CA ILE A 27 -7.13 3.39 -17.01
C ILE A 27 -8.51 2.81 -17.32
N ASP A 28 -8.59 1.47 -17.35
CA ASP A 28 -9.87 0.79 -17.51
C ASP A 28 -10.82 1.12 -16.32
N PRO A 29 -12.12 1.38 -16.58
CA PRO A 29 -13.07 1.73 -15.54
C PRO A 29 -13.16 0.70 -14.40
N ARG A 30 -13.03 -0.61 -14.67
CA ARG A 30 -13.02 -1.63 -13.61
C ARG A 30 -11.78 -1.54 -12.74
N SER A 31 -10.64 -1.18 -13.33
CA SER A 31 -9.39 -0.96 -12.58
C SER A 31 -9.49 0.28 -11.70
N LEU A 32 -10.17 1.34 -12.17
CA LEU A 32 -10.45 2.52 -11.37
C LEU A 32 -11.41 2.23 -10.21
N GLU A 33 -12.47 1.44 -10.45
CA GLU A 33 -13.38 0.99 -9.40
C GLU A 33 -12.64 0.20 -8.31
N LEU A 34 -11.76 -0.72 -8.72
CA LEU A 34 -10.90 -1.47 -7.82
C LEU A 34 -10.02 -0.52 -7.00
N LEU A 35 -9.33 0.43 -7.64
CA LEU A 35 -8.51 1.43 -6.95
C LEU A 35 -9.30 2.21 -5.91
N MET A 36 -10.47 2.74 -6.26
CA MET A 36 -11.30 3.52 -5.35
C MET A 36 -11.79 2.69 -4.16
N ARG A 37 -12.15 1.42 -4.39
CA ARG A 37 -12.53 0.48 -3.34
C ARG A 37 -11.37 0.24 -2.37
N LEU A 38 -10.17 -0.07 -2.89
CA LEU A 38 -8.98 -0.32 -2.07
C LEU A 38 -8.55 0.95 -1.31
N LEU A 39 -8.66 2.12 -1.93
CA LEU A 39 -8.37 3.41 -1.29
C LEU A 39 -9.32 3.67 -0.11
N ARG A 40 -10.61 3.36 -0.28
CA ARG A 40 -11.60 3.46 0.79
C ARG A 40 -11.30 2.48 1.93
N GLU A 41 -10.99 1.24 1.61
CA GLU A 41 -10.62 0.21 2.59
C GLU A 41 -9.39 0.62 3.40
N LEU A 42 -8.35 1.09 2.72
CA LEU A 42 -7.13 1.63 3.33
C LEU A 42 -7.46 2.84 4.21
N SER A 43 -8.17 3.86 3.71
CA SER A 43 -8.49 5.07 4.50
C SER A 43 -9.31 4.78 5.78
N THR A 44 -10.08 3.70 5.80
CA THR A 44 -10.80 3.24 7.00
C THR A 44 -9.97 2.36 7.93
N SER A 45 -8.81 1.87 7.45
CA SER A 45 -7.97 0.93 8.18
C SER A 45 -6.98 1.66 9.11
N PRO A 46 -6.87 1.26 10.38
CA PRO A 46 -5.87 1.82 11.30
C PRO A 46 -4.42 1.51 10.88
N ALA A 47 -4.21 0.53 9.98
CA ALA A 47 -2.90 0.16 9.45
C ALA A 47 -2.21 1.27 8.62
N VAL A 48 -2.97 2.30 8.22
CA VAL A 48 -2.45 3.50 7.52
C VAL A 48 -1.38 4.24 8.32
N ARG A 49 -1.38 4.09 9.65
CA ARG A 49 -0.38 4.71 10.54
C ARG A 49 0.95 3.97 10.61
N GLY A 50 1.10 2.87 9.86
CA GLY A 50 2.30 2.05 9.83
C GLY A 50 1.94 0.58 9.97
N GLY A 51 2.03 -0.16 8.87
CA GLY A 51 1.75 -1.58 8.82
C GLY A 51 1.68 -2.08 7.38
N THR A 52 1.73 -3.40 7.21
CA THR A 52 1.46 -4.07 5.94
C THR A 52 0.01 -4.54 5.94
N TYR A 53 -0.74 -4.20 4.89
CA TYR A 53 -2.16 -4.50 4.77
C TYR A 53 -2.37 -5.57 3.69
N GLU A 54 -3.06 -6.65 4.03
CA GLU A 54 -3.52 -7.63 3.04
C GLU A 54 -4.84 -7.14 2.45
N LEU A 55 -4.81 -6.85 1.15
CA LEU A 55 -6.00 -6.39 0.42
C LEU A 55 -6.90 -7.60 0.13
N GLY A 56 -8.14 -7.55 0.61
CA GLY A 56 -9.14 -8.57 0.33
C GLY A 56 -9.63 -8.50 -1.12
N MET A 57 -8.97 -9.23 -2.02
CA MET A 57 -9.30 -9.26 -3.45
C MET A 57 -9.77 -10.65 -3.90
N GLY A 58 -10.86 -10.67 -4.66
CA GLY A 58 -11.32 -11.84 -5.41
C GLY A 58 -10.36 -12.21 -6.57
N PRO A 59 -10.55 -13.38 -7.19
CA PRO A 59 -9.67 -13.86 -8.26
C PRO A 59 -9.64 -12.92 -9.48
N GLU A 60 -10.78 -12.38 -9.90
CA GLU A 60 -10.87 -11.43 -11.01
C GLU A 60 -10.23 -10.08 -10.68
N GLU A 61 -10.31 -9.64 -9.43
CA GLU A 61 -9.68 -8.40 -8.95
C GLU A 61 -8.15 -8.54 -8.93
N LYS A 62 -7.63 -9.73 -8.64
CA LYS A 62 -6.18 -10.02 -8.70
C LYS A 62 -5.63 -9.92 -10.12
N GLU A 63 -6.42 -10.25 -11.14
CA GLU A 63 -6.00 -10.07 -12.54
C GLU A 63 -5.91 -8.59 -12.93
N LEU A 64 -6.82 -7.77 -12.40
CA LEU A 64 -6.82 -6.31 -12.59
C LEU A 64 -5.74 -5.61 -11.78
N PHE A 65 -5.29 -6.20 -10.66
CA PHE A 65 -4.29 -5.64 -9.75
C PHE A 65 -2.85 -5.75 -10.27
N THR A 66 -2.63 -5.20 -11.45
CA THR A 66 -1.33 -5.17 -12.14
C THR A 66 -0.30 -4.33 -11.36
N PRO A 67 1.01 -4.53 -11.60
CA PRO A 67 2.06 -3.71 -10.99
C PRO A 67 1.93 -2.22 -11.28
N ALA A 68 1.34 -1.86 -12.43
CA ALA A 68 1.01 -0.47 -12.75
C ALA A 68 -0.07 0.05 -11.79
N LEU A 69 -1.16 -0.71 -11.61
CA LEU A 69 -2.24 -0.35 -10.68
C LEU A 69 -1.77 -0.22 -9.23
N GLN A 70 -0.84 -1.07 -8.80
CA GLN A 70 -0.21 -0.98 -7.49
C GLN A 70 0.57 0.32 -7.27
N ALA A 71 1.28 0.79 -8.30
CA ALA A 71 1.99 2.06 -8.23
C ALA A 71 1.00 3.22 -8.08
N GLU A 72 -0.10 3.21 -8.87
CA GLU A 72 -1.16 4.21 -8.78
C GLU A 72 -1.81 4.25 -7.39
N LEU A 73 -2.11 3.08 -6.80
CA LEU A 73 -2.66 2.99 -5.45
C LEU A 73 -1.73 3.64 -4.41
N LEU A 74 -0.43 3.38 -4.51
CA LEU A 74 0.56 3.94 -3.59
C LEU A 74 0.72 5.46 -3.77
N VAL A 75 0.64 5.97 -5.00
CA VAL A 75 0.64 7.42 -5.27
C VAL A 75 -0.59 8.09 -4.66
N LEU A 76 -1.79 7.54 -4.91
CA LEU A 76 -3.04 8.03 -4.34
C LEU A 76 -3.01 8.00 -2.80
N PHE A 77 -2.41 6.97 -2.22
CA PHE A 77 -2.23 6.86 -0.79
C PHE A 77 -1.24 7.91 -0.23
N GLY A 78 -0.15 8.17 -0.94
CA GLY A 78 0.80 9.23 -0.61
C GLY A 78 0.15 10.62 -0.61
N LEU A 79 -0.76 10.89 -1.56
CA LEU A 79 -1.51 12.15 -1.67
C LEU A 79 -2.62 12.29 -0.60
N LEU A 80 -3.22 11.17 -0.16
CA LEU A 80 -4.29 11.17 0.86
C LEU A 80 -3.77 11.24 2.29
N THR A 81 -2.59 10.69 2.52
CA THR A 81 -1.90 10.78 3.80
C THR A 81 -1.01 12.01 3.79
N SER A 82 -0.61 12.60 4.93
CA SER A 82 0.40 13.68 4.95
C SER A 82 1.80 13.16 4.61
N GLN A 83 1.89 12.27 3.63
CA GLN A 83 3.08 11.57 3.15
C GLN A 83 3.38 12.01 1.72
N ASP A 84 2.93 13.20 1.31
CA ASP A 84 3.12 13.77 -0.04
C ASP A 84 4.60 13.86 -0.48
N GLU A 85 5.53 13.85 0.48
CA GLU A 85 6.97 13.78 0.24
C GLU A 85 7.51 12.33 0.13
N ARG A 86 6.64 11.33 0.02
CA ARG A 86 7.06 9.93 -0.16
C ARG A 86 6.89 9.50 -1.60
N VAL A 87 7.88 8.75 -2.09
CA VAL A 87 7.88 8.18 -3.43
C VAL A 87 7.81 6.67 -3.36
N VAL A 88 7.23 6.08 -4.40
CA VAL A 88 7.13 4.64 -4.56
C VAL A 88 8.46 4.11 -5.09
N VAL A 89 9.11 3.23 -4.32
CA VAL A 89 10.33 2.54 -4.74
C VAL A 89 10.04 1.05 -4.87
N ASP A 90 10.47 0.50 -6.00
CA ASP A 90 10.45 -0.94 -6.25
C ASP A 90 11.70 -1.56 -5.62
N LEU A 91 11.50 -2.37 -4.58
CA LEU A 91 12.55 -3.13 -3.90
C LEU A 91 12.80 -4.50 -4.56
N GLY A 92 12.08 -4.82 -5.64
CA GLY A 92 12.15 -6.08 -6.35
C GLY A 92 11.59 -7.25 -5.55
N ASP A 93 12.02 -8.46 -5.92
CA ASP A 93 11.53 -9.68 -5.29
C ASP A 93 12.13 -9.87 -3.89
N SER A 94 11.30 -10.36 -2.98
CA SER A 94 11.67 -10.89 -1.67
C SER A 94 11.17 -12.33 -1.55
N PRO A 95 11.70 -13.14 -0.62
CA PRO A 95 11.28 -14.53 -0.43
C PRO A 95 9.77 -14.72 -0.21
N HIS A 96 9.09 -13.66 0.27
CA HIS A 96 7.67 -13.70 0.63
C HIS A 96 6.79 -12.73 -0.17
N ALA A 97 7.37 -11.92 -1.07
CA ALA A 97 6.62 -10.97 -1.90
C ALA A 97 7.36 -10.71 -3.22
N LYS A 98 6.68 -10.93 -4.34
CA LYS A 98 7.19 -10.68 -5.69
C LYS A 98 6.88 -9.23 -6.10
N GLY A 99 7.88 -8.49 -6.61
CA GLY A 99 7.72 -7.09 -7.03
C GLY A 99 7.34 -6.12 -5.91
N MET A 100 8.04 -6.18 -4.78
CA MET A 100 7.68 -5.42 -3.58
C MET A 100 7.87 -3.91 -3.78
N LYS A 101 6.76 -3.16 -3.79
CA LYS A 101 6.76 -1.69 -3.85
C LYS A 101 6.50 -1.09 -2.48
N VAL A 102 7.29 -0.09 -2.09
CA VAL A 102 7.17 0.58 -0.79
C VAL A 102 7.14 2.09 -0.95
N LEU A 103 6.44 2.77 -0.03
CA LEU A 103 6.47 4.21 0.11
C LEU A 103 7.62 4.61 1.04
N VAL A 104 8.62 5.27 0.47
CA VAL A 104 9.78 5.79 1.22
C VAL A 104 9.83 7.32 1.12
N PRO A 105 10.33 8.01 2.16
CA PRO A 105 10.63 9.44 2.07
C PRO A 105 11.49 9.76 0.83
N GLN A 106 11.17 10.83 0.11
CA GLN A 106 11.85 11.21 -1.13
C GLN A 106 13.35 11.43 -0.92
N ASP A 107 13.76 11.99 0.23
CA ASP A 107 15.16 12.16 0.61
C ASP A 107 15.91 10.84 0.78
N ARG A 108 15.18 9.74 1.04
CA ARG A 108 15.71 8.39 1.23
C ARG A 108 15.51 7.46 0.04
N ALA A 109 14.81 7.91 -0.99
CA ALA A 109 14.52 7.10 -2.17
C ALA A 109 15.77 6.73 -2.98
N GLN A 110 16.83 7.52 -2.85
CA GLN A 110 18.13 7.28 -3.50
C GLN A 110 19.19 6.71 -2.55
N ASP A 111 18.84 6.46 -1.28
CA ASP A 111 19.75 5.93 -0.26
C ASP A 111 19.74 4.39 -0.29
N PRO A 112 20.75 3.73 -0.89
CA PRO A 112 20.74 2.28 -1.08
C PRO A 112 20.79 1.51 0.24
N ASP A 113 21.47 2.05 1.26
CA ASP A 113 21.57 1.43 2.59
C ASP A 113 20.24 1.52 3.36
N PHE A 114 19.53 2.64 3.20
CA PHE A 114 18.17 2.76 3.72
C PHE A 114 17.22 1.77 3.04
N LEU A 115 17.22 1.71 1.70
CA LEU A 115 16.36 0.79 0.95
C LEU A 115 16.65 -0.67 1.29
N HIS A 116 17.92 -1.05 1.44
CA HIS A 116 18.31 -2.40 1.83
C HIS A 116 17.81 -2.77 3.23
N ARG A 117 18.01 -1.89 4.22
CA ARG A 117 17.49 -2.10 5.58
C ARG A 117 15.97 -2.16 5.62
N HIS A 118 15.30 -1.32 4.85
CA HIS A 118 13.84 -1.32 4.76
C HIS A 118 13.34 -2.63 4.14
N LYS A 119 13.98 -3.10 3.07
CA LYS A 119 13.69 -4.40 2.44
C LYS A 119 13.84 -5.56 3.44
N GLN A 120 14.94 -5.60 4.17
CA GLN A 120 15.20 -6.63 5.18
C GLN A 120 14.15 -6.62 6.29
N ARG A 121 13.79 -5.43 6.79
CA ARG A 121 12.76 -5.27 7.82
C ARG A 121 11.41 -5.80 7.36
N VAL A 122 10.97 -5.41 6.15
CA VAL A 122 9.69 -5.88 5.59
C VAL A 122 9.72 -7.40 5.36
N ALA A 123 10.84 -7.96 4.89
CA ALA A 123 10.99 -9.40 4.72
C ALA A 123 10.91 -10.16 6.06
N ALA A 124 11.56 -9.67 7.11
CA ALA A 124 11.50 -10.26 8.45
C ALA A 124 10.09 -10.18 9.06
N GLU A 125 9.38 -9.06 8.86
CA GLU A 125 7.98 -8.91 9.29
C GLU A 125 7.02 -9.84 8.54
N ALA A 126 7.34 -10.20 7.28
CA ALA A 126 6.57 -11.18 6.52
C ALA A 126 6.84 -12.60 7.00
N GLU A 127 8.10 -12.95 7.27
CA GLU A 127 8.48 -14.27 7.81
C GLU A 127 7.85 -14.53 9.18
N GLN A 128 7.90 -13.53 10.08
CA GLN A 128 7.28 -13.64 11.41
C GLN A 128 5.78 -13.90 11.30
N ARG A 129 5.08 -13.21 10.40
CA ARG A 129 3.63 -13.41 10.23
C ARG A 129 3.27 -14.76 9.65
N GLU A 130 4.07 -15.28 8.73
CA GLU A 130 3.88 -16.64 8.22
C GLU A 130 4.06 -17.66 9.36
N ALA A 131 5.02 -17.43 10.26
CA ALA A 131 5.21 -18.25 11.46
C ALA A 131 4.00 -18.14 12.40
N ASP A 132 3.54 -16.92 12.71
CA ASP A 132 2.38 -16.67 13.58
C ASP A 132 1.12 -17.30 13.00
N ARG A 133 0.90 -17.18 11.68
CA ARG A 133 -0.24 -17.78 10.98
C ARG A 133 -0.20 -19.30 11.08
N ARG A 134 0.96 -19.93 10.84
CA ARG A 134 1.14 -21.38 10.99
C ARG A 134 0.88 -21.84 12.43
N GLU A 135 1.29 -21.05 13.41
CA GLU A 135 1.02 -21.33 14.81
C GLU A 135 -0.50 -21.28 15.10
N VAL A 136 -1.18 -20.23 14.65
CA VAL A 136 -2.65 -20.10 14.79
C VAL A 136 -3.39 -21.23 14.07
N GLU A 137 -2.99 -21.59 12.84
CA GLU A 137 -3.57 -22.74 12.10
C GLU A 137 -3.31 -24.07 12.84
N GLY A 138 -2.15 -24.21 13.48
CA GLY A 138 -1.83 -25.35 14.34
C GLY A 138 -2.73 -25.43 15.57
N ILE A 139 -2.98 -24.31 16.22
CA ILE A 139 -3.87 -24.20 17.38
C ILE A 139 -5.33 -24.47 16.97
N ALA A 140 -5.79 -23.90 15.85
CA ALA A 140 -7.14 -24.11 15.31
C ALA A 140 -7.38 -25.60 15.03
N ARG A 141 -6.44 -26.26 14.34
CA ARG A 141 -6.47 -27.70 14.07
C ARG A 141 -6.46 -28.54 15.35
N ALA A 142 -5.62 -28.19 16.34
CA ALA A 142 -5.57 -28.87 17.61
C ALA A 142 -6.85 -28.68 18.45
N SER A 143 -7.55 -27.58 18.24
CA SER A 143 -8.79 -27.22 18.97
C SER A 143 -10.06 -27.67 18.25
N GLY A 144 -9.95 -28.33 17.09
CA GLY A 144 -11.10 -28.78 16.30
C GLY A 144 -11.90 -27.64 15.64
N MET A 145 -11.31 -26.45 15.57
CA MET A 145 -11.86 -25.32 14.83
C MET A 145 -11.33 -25.44 13.40
N GLU A 146 -12.22 -25.68 12.43
CA GLU A 146 -11.82 -25.66 11.02
C GLU A 146 -11.31 -24.24 10.66
N PRO A 147 -10.24 -24.14 9.85
CA PRO A 147 -9.62 -22.87 9.47
C PRO A 147 -10.54 -21.96 8.66
#